data_AF-A0A353WVE4-F1
#
_entry.id   AF-A0A353WVE4-F1
#
_cell.length_a   1.000
_cell.length_b   1.000
_cell.length_c   1.000
_cell.angle_alpha   90.00
_cell.angle_beta   90.00
_cell.angle_gamma   90.00
#
_symmetry.space_group_name_H-M   'P 1'
#
loop_
_entity.id
_entity.type
_entity.pdbx_description
1 polymer ?
#
loop_
_entity_poly.entity_id
_entity_poly.type
_entity_poly.pdbx_seq_one_letter_code
_entity_poly.pdbx_strand_id
1 'polypeptide(L)' 'MIYRPFDDLNISIEGNYEANTNKMQYITTESVDNQNYYLLGRIDQKTLGVSMRFTYNINPDLSIQF' A
#
# COMPACT_ATOMS: atom_id res chain seq x y z
N MET A 1 -6.20 -8.13 -11.59
CA MET A 1 -6.63 -8.68 -12.89
C MET A 1 -5.53 -8.44 -13.91
N ILE A 2 -5.23 -9.40 -14.78
CA ILE A 2 -4.17 -9.30 -15.79
C ILE A 2 -4.83 -9.44 -17.18
N TYR A 3 -4.58 -8.48 -18.08
CA TYR A 3 -5.08 -8.45 -19.44
C TYR A 3 -3.92 -8.37 -20.43
N ARG A 4 -3.89 -9.26 -21.43
CA ARG A 4 -2.81 -9.39 -22.42
C ARG A 4 -3.38 -9.28 -23.84
N PRO A 5 -3.51 -8.06 -24.40
CA PRO A 5 -4.12 -7.84 -25.72
C PRO A 5 -3.24 -8.25 -26.91
N PHE A 6 -1.92 -8.30 -26.73
CA PHE A 6 -0.94 -8.80 -27.70
C PHE A 6 0.15 -9.59 -26.96
N ASP A 7 0.88 -10.48 -27.64
CA ASP A 7 1.83 -11.38 -26.96
C ASP A 7 2.90 -10.63 -26.14
N ASP A 8 3.25 -9.42 -26.54
CA ASP A 8 4.28 -8.61 -25.92
C ASP A 8 3.76 -7.55 -24.93
N LEU A 9 2.45 -7.41 -24.74
CA LEU A 9 1.87 -6.39 -23.85
C LEU A 9 1.08 -7.01 -22.69
N ASN A 10 1.55 -6.84 -21.46
CA ASN A 10 0.86 -7.24 -20.24
C ASN A 10 0.42 -6.00 -19.45
N ILE A 11 -0.87 -5.95 -19.11
CA ILE A 11 -1.45 -4.90 -18.27
C ILE A 11 -2.04 -5.56 -17.04
N SER A 12 -1.63 -5.14 -15.83
CA SER A 12 -2.24 -5.59 -14.59
C SER A 12 -2.79 -4.42 -13.77
N ILE A 13 -3.93 -4.65 -13.13
CA ILE A 13 -4.56 -3.72 -12.20
C ILE A 13 -4.89 -4.48 -10.93
N GLU A 14 -4.47 -3.93 -9.81
CA GLU A 14 -4.63 -4.50 -8.47
C GLU A 14 -5.12 -3.41 -7.53
N GLY A 15 -6.27 -3.65 -6.89
CA GLY A 15 -6.78 -2.80 -5.82
C GLY A 15 -6.57 -3.50 -4.48
N ASN A 16 -6.21 -2.73 -3.46
CA ASN A 16 -6.13 -3.20 -2.09
C ASN A 16 -6.91 -2.27 -1.17
N TYR A 17 -7.64 -2.87 -0.23
CA TYR A 17 -8.30 -2.16 0.86
C TYR A 17 -7.86 -2.77 2.18
N GLU A 18 -7.39 -1.93 3.08
CA GLU A 18 -6.94 -2.33 4.40
C GLU A 18 -7.57 -1.43 5.46
N ALA A 19 -8.14 -2.03 6.49
CA ALA A 19 -8.66 -1.33 7.66
C ALA A 19 -7.87 -1.80 8.89
N ASN A 20 -7.22 -0.86 9.57
CA ASN A 20 -6.44 -1.11 10.77
C ASN A 20 -6.97 -0.27 11.92
N THR A 21 -7.35 -0.93 13.02
CA THR A 21 -7.82 -0.27 14.24
C THR A 21 -6.81 -0.52 15.35
N ASN A 22 -6.17 0.54 15.81
CA ASN A 22 -5.30 0.50 16.98
C ASN A 22 -6.03 1.10 18.19
N LYS A 23 -6.42 0.24 19.13
CA LYS A 23 -7.34 0.58 20.22
C LYS A 23 -6.70 1.32 21.39
N MET A 24 -5.38 1.25 21.55
CA MET A 24 -4.66 1.91 22.65
C MET A 24 -3.31 2.42 22.17
N GLN A 25 -3.29 3.65 21.63
CA GLN A 25 -2.05 4.38 21.39
C GLN A 25 -1.85 5.45 22.44
N TYR A 26 -0.62 5.54 22.96
CA TYR A 26 -0.21 6.63 23.83
C TYR A 26 -0.10 7.93 23.03
N ILE A 27 -0.81 8.97 23.45
CA ILE A 27 -0.74 10.30 22.83
C ILE A 27 0.24 11.17 23.60
N THR A 28 -0.01 11.41 24.88
CA THR A 28 0.80 12.27 25.74
C THR A 28 0.53 11.98 27.21
N THR A 29 1.37 12.54 28.09
CA THR A 29 1.12 12.61 29.53
C THR A 29 1.09 14.07 29.94
N GLU A 30 -0.02 14.49 30.55
CA GLU A 30 -0.17 15.82 31.11
C GLU A 30 0.05 15.76 32.62
N SER A 31 0.74 16.75 33.20
CA SER A 31 0.92 16.87 34.65
C SER A 31 0.15 18.07 35.17
N VAL A 32 -0.83 17.81 36.03
CA VAL A 32 -1.64 18.86 36.70
C VAL A 32 -1.58 18.58 38.20
N ASP A 33 -1.20 19.60 38.98
CA ASP A 33 -1.11 19.54 40.45
C ASP A 33 -0.36 18.31 40.97
N ASN A 34 0.84 18.04 40.41
CA ASN A 34 1.69 16.89 40.78
C ASN A 34 1.09 15.50 40.48
N GLN A 35 0.00 15.41 39.69
CA GLN A 35 -0.59 14.16 39.23
C GLN A 35 -0.40 14.00 37.71
N ASN A 36 -0.02 12.79 37.28
CA ASN A 36 0.17 12.47 35.87
C ASN A 36 -1.09 11.86 35.28
N TYR A 37 -1.56 12.43 34.17
CA TYR A 37 -2.70 11.97 33.41
C TYR A 37 -2.23 11.40 32.07
N TYR A 38 -2.49 10.12 31.85
CA TYR A 38 -2.12 9.43 30.60
C TYR A 38 -3.24 9.56 29.58
N LEU A 39 -2.98 10.22 28.47
CA LEU A 39 -3.94 10.34 27.37
C LEU A 39 -3.72 9.19 26.40
N LEU A 40 -4.68 8.27 26.34
CA LEU A 40 -4.73 7.19 25.36
C LEU A 40 -5.73 7.53 24.25
N GLY A 41 -5.30 7.33 23.01
CA GLY A 41 -6.11 7.50 21.81
C GLY A 41 -6.41 6.17 21.13
N ARG A 42 -7.47 6.20 20.32
CA ARG A 42 -7.77 5.16 19.34
C ARG A 42 -7.49 5.71 17.95
N ILE A 43 -6.77 4.96 17.13
CA ILE A 43 -6.57 5.27 15.71
C ILE A 43 -7.32 4.25 14.87
N ASP A 44 -8.19 4.75 14.01
CA ASP A 44 -8.86 3.97 12.97
C ASP A 44 -8.30 4.41 11.60
N GLN A 45 -7.43 3.59 11.02
CA GLN A 45 -6.82 3.82 9.72
C GLN A 45 -7.53 3.00 8.64
N LYS A 46 -7.85 3.65 7.52
CA LYS A 46 -8.39 3.00 6.32
C LYS A 46 -7.52 3.39 5.14
N THR A 47 -6.92 2.39 4.49
CA THR A 47 -6.04 2.57 3.34
C THR A 47 -6.69 1.93 2.13
N LEU A 48 -6.88 2.73 1.07
CA LEU A 48 -7.27 2.26 -0.24
C LEU A 48 -6.08 2.49 -1.18
N GLY A 49 -5.57 1.42 -1.77
CA GLY A 49 -4.51 1.47 -2.76
C GLY A 49 -4.98 0.90 -4.10
N VAL A 50 -4.47 1.48 -5.18
CA VAL A 50 -4.66 0.98 -6.54
C VAL A 50 -3.30 1.00 -7.23
N SER A 51 -2.88 -0.16 -7.71
CA SER A 51 -1.65 -0.36 -8.46
C SER A 51 -1.99 -0.76 -9.89
N MET A 52 -1.36 -0.11 -10.86
CA MET A 52 -1.47 -0.43 -12.27
C MET A 52 -0.07 -0.69 -12.84
N ARG A 53 0.10 -1.78 -13.59
CA ARG A 53 1.37 -2.16 -14.20
C ARG A 53 1.16 -2.35 -15.70
N PHE A 54 2.05 -1.75 -16.48
CA PHE A 54 2.14 -1.94 -17.93
C PHE A 54 3.51 -2.53 -18.23
N THR A 55 3.57 -3.62 -18.97
CA THR A 55 4.81 -4.30 -19.36
C THR A 55 4.75 -4.56 -20.86
N TYR A 56 5.71 -4.01 -21.60
CA TYR A 56 5.82 -4.15 -23.05
C TYR A 56 7.18 -4.73 -23.41
N ASN A 57 7.21 -5.87 -24.10
CA ASN A 57 8.43 -6.51 -24.59
C ASN A 57 8.72 -6.03 -26.02
N ILE A 58 9.84 -5.34 -26.22
CA ILE A 58 10.19 -4.73 -27.52
C ILE A 58 10.77 -5.75 -28.51
N ASN A 59 11.34 -6.86 -28.03
CA ASN A 59 11.79 -8.02 -28.83
C ASN A 59 11.79 -9.28 -27.94
N PRO A 60 10.95 -10.29 -28.20
CA PRO A 60 11.00 -11.54 -27.43
C PRO A 60 12.19 -12.45 -27.80
N ASP A 61 12.74 -12.35 -29.02
CA ASP A 61 13.76 -13.28 -29.57
C ASP A 61 14.93 -12.60 -30.34
N LEU A 62 15.40 -11.41 -29.92
CA LEU A 62 16.60 -10.84 -30.57
C LEU A 62 17.90 -11.48 -30.02
N SER A 63 18.27 -12.61 -30.62
CA SER A 63 19.60 -13.22 -30.51
C SER A 63 20.44 -12.83 -31.72
N ILE A 64 21.37 -11.87 -31.57
CA ILE A 64 22.42 -11.64 -32.57
C ILE A 64 23.66 -12.40 -32.10
N GLN A 65 23.95 -13.52 -32.76
CA GLN A 65 25.19 -14.26 -32.61
C GLN A 65 26.12 -13.88 -33.77
N PHE A 66 27.36 -13.52 -33.46
CA PHE A 66 28.45 -13.32 -34.40
C PHE A 66 29.52 -14.40 -34.22
#